data_AF-A0A1G7AAA3-F1
#
_entry.id   AF-A0A1G7AAA3-F1
#
_cell.length_a   1.000
_cell.length_b   1.000
_cell.length_c   1.000
_cell.angle_alpha   90.00
_cell.angle_beta   90.00
_cell.angle_gamma   90.00
#
_symmetry.space_group_name_H-M   'P 1'
#
loop_
_entity.id
_entity.type
_entity.pdbx_description
1 polymer ?
#
loop_
_entity_poly.entity_id
_entity_poly.type
_entity_poly.pdbx_seq_one_letter_code
_entity_poly.pdbx_strand_id
1 'polypeptide(L)'
;MKKSNTNSKGHNPPGMEWQTGHYERFAQYHFILPYQFLLLCRLVEVPPERVLQDFMENLGCEGADCEQRDMVQACLIDYFIAHGYGRQHYTPEQIRKVFKGMDAINGLFPEEDEAMIHNHVLWRDQYHQYWFNRWFLKLRGTAHKSVSPPFLSIVKAGPPADPAGTAPDEMPTATTI
;
A
#
# COMPACT_ATOMS: atom_id res chain seq x y z
N MET A 1 6.74 -46.14 20.82
CA MET A 1 6.01 -45.36 19.78
C MET A 1 6.27 -43.89 20.01
N LYS A 2 7.08 -43.24 19.16
CA LYS A 2 7.34 -41.79 19.25
C LYS A 2 6.19 -41.04 18.58
N LYS A 3 5.46 -40.23 19.34
CA LYS A 3 4.43 -39.33 18.80
C LYS A 3 5.14 -38.25 17.98
N SER A 4 4.93 -38.24 16.67
CA SER A 4 5.38 -37.15 15.81
C SER A 4 4.56 -35.91 16.15
N ASN A 5 5.23 -34.93 16.76
CA ASN A 5 4.67 -33.62 17.05
C ASN A 5 4.50 -32.91 15.69
N THR A 6 3.28 -32.92 15.14
CA THR A 6 2.95 -32.10 13.97
C THR A 6 2.92 -30.65 14.44
N ASN A 7 4.06 -29.99 14.26
CA ASN A 7 4.22 -28.57 14.45
C ASN A 7 3.27 -27.88 13.45
N SER A 8 2.11 -27.43 13.90
CA SER A 8 1.18 -26.67 13.08
C SER A 8 1.89 -25.39 12.64
N LYS A 9 2.23 -25.30 11.35
CA LYS A 9 2.76 -24.09 10.73
C LYS A 9 1.89 -22.92 11.18
N GLY A 10 2.49 -21.92 11.82
CA GLY A 10 1.80 -20.73 12.29
C GLY A 10 1.07 -20.08 11.13
N HIS A 11 -0.25 -20.27 11.09
CA HIS A 11 -1.10 -19.53 10.17
C HIS A 11 -1.16 -18.12 10.73
N ASN A 12 -0.40 -17.19 10.13
CA ASN A 12 -0.55 -15.79 10.47
C ASN A 12 -2.02 -15.41 10.22
N PRO A 13 -2.70 -14.73 11.16
CA PRO A 13 -4.08 -14.32 10.95
C PRO A 13 -4.15 -13.41 9.70
N PRO A 14 -5.24 -13.48 8.93
CA PRO A 14 -5.38 -12.66 7.73
C PRO A 14 -5.43 -11.16 8.10
N GLY A 15 -4.90 -10.30 7.23
CA GLY A 15 -4.90 -8.85 7.45
C GLY A 15 -6.30 -8.23 7.35
N MET A 16 -7.20 -8.86 6.60
CA MET A 16 -8.62 -8.54 6.54
C MET A 16 -9.46 -9.81 6.53
N GLU A 17 -10.69 -9.78 7.05
CA GLU A 17 -11.57 -10.96 7.16
C GLU A 17 -11.80 -11.68 5.83
N TRP A 18 -11.79 -10.94 4.71
CA TRP A 18 -11.99 -11.50 3.37
C TRP A 18 -10.73 -12.14 2.76
N GLN A 19 -9.54 -11.95 3.35
CA GLN A 19 -8.27 -12.51 2.86
C GLN A 19 -8.10 -13.99 3.25
N THR A 20 -9.08 -14.81 2.88
CA THR A 20 -9.09 -16.26 3.14
C THR A 20 -9.40 -17.02 1.85
N GLY A 21 -9.04 -18.30 1.80
CA GLY A 21 -9.26 -19.16 0.63
C GLY A 21 -8.60 -18.59 -0.63
N HIS A 22 -9.41 -18.18 -1.62
CA HIS A 22 -8.89 -17.62 -2.88
C HIS A 22 -8.18 -16.26 -2.74
N TYR A 23 -8.34 -15.58 -1.60
CA TYR A 23 -7.74 -14.27 -1.33
C TYR A 23 -6.66 -14.33 -0.24
N GLU A 24 -6.16 -15.52 0.07
CA GLU A 24 -5.08 -15.69 1.04
C GLU A 24 -3.80 -14.96 0.57
N ARG A 25 -3.19 -14.18 1.46
CA ARG A 25 -1.98 -13.40 1.15
C ARG A 25 -0.78 -14.29 0.82
N PHE A 26 -0.63 -15.40 1.53
CA PHE A 26 0.47 -16.35 1.33
C PHE A 26 -0.04 -17.56 0.55
N ALA A 27 -0.03 -17.46 -0.77
CA ALA A 27 -0.53 -18.50 -1.66
C ALA A 27 0.60 -19.17 -2.47
N GLN A 28 0.39 -20.45 -2.82
CA GLN A 28 1.24 -21.17 -3.77
C GLN A 28 0.41 -21.58 -4.97
N TYR A 29 0.77 -21.05 -6.15
CA TYR A 29 0.11 -21.37 -7.40
C TYR A 29 0.97 -22.26 -8.28
N HIS A 30 0.35 -23.26 -8.90
CA HIS A 30 0.99 -24.11 -9.90
C HIS A 30 0.38 -23.82 -11.26
N PHE A 31 1.20 -23.33 -12.20
CA PHE A 31 0.76 -22.96 -13.53
C PHE A 31 1.50 -23.77 -14.60
N ILE A 32 0.79 -24.11 -15.67
CA ILE A 32 1.40 -24.53 -16.92
C ILE A 32 1.62 -23.25 -17.73
N LEU A 33 2.88 -22.85 -17.89
CA LEU A 33 3.23 -21.64 -18.63
C LEU A 33 3.03 -21.86 -20.14
N PRO A 34 2.36 -20.93 -20.85
CA PRO A 34 2.22 -21.02 -22.31
C PRO A 34 3.57 -21.08 -23.00
N TYR A 35 3.70 -21.94 -24.01
CA TYR A 35 4.99 -22.15 -24.67
C TYR A 35 5.51 -20.87 -25.34
N GLN A 36 4.64 -20.08 -25.96
CA GLN A 36 5.00 -18.80 -26.58
C GLN A 36 5.55 -17.80 -25.54
N PHE A 37 4.99 -17.81 -24.32
CA PHE A 37 5.49 -16.97 -23.24
C PHE A 37 6.89 -17.40 -22.80
N LEU A 38 7.16 -18.71 -22.70
CA LEU A 38 8.50 -19.23 -22.42
C LEU A 38 9.52 -18.86 -23.51
N LEU A 39 9.12 -18.93 -24.78
CA LEU A 39 9.98 -18.52 -25.89
C LEU A 39 10.36 -17.04 -25.78
N LEU A 40 9.38 -16.17 -25.49
CA LEU A 40 9.64 -14.73 -25.29
C LEU A 40 10.59 -14.50 -24.12
N CYS A 41 10.31 -15.10 -22.95
CA CYS A 41 11.16 -15.01 -21.76
C CYS A 41 12.60 -15.45 -22.07
N ARG A 42 12.76 -16.55 -22.82
CA ARG A 42 14.08 -17.04 -23.20
C ARG A 42 14.81 -16.11 -24.16
N LEU A 43 14.12 -15.47 -25.09
CA LEU A 43 14.72 -14.54 -26.06
C LEU A 43 15.24 -13.26 -25.42
N VAL A 44 14.53 -12.75 -24.41
CA VAL A 44 14.93 -11.52 -23.69
C VAL A 44 15.76 -11.80 -22.44
N GLU A 45 16.11 -13.06 -22.19
CA GLU A 45 16.90 -13.52 -21.04
C GLU A 45 16.30 -13.16 -19.66
N VAL A 46 14.97 -13.04 -19.59
CA VAL A 46 14.25 -12.77 -18.32
C VAL A 46 13.49 -14.02 -17.88
N PRO A 47 13.67 -14.51 -16.64
CA PRO A 47 12.92 -15.64 -16.13
C PRO A 47 11.40 -15.36 -16.07
N PRO A 48 10.52 -16.33 -16.38
CA PRO A 48 9.06 -16.15 -16.31
C PRO A 48 8.56 -15.69 -14.94
N GLU A 49 9.16 -16.20 -13.87
CA GLU A 49 8.86 -15.81 -12.48
C GLU A 49 9.05 -14.31 -12.28
N ARG A 50 10.16 -13.76 -12.79
CA ARG A 50 10.46 -12.34 -12.67
C ARG A 50 9.43 -11.48 -13.40
N VAL A 51 9.03 -11.88 -14.61
CA VAL A 51 8.00 -11.16 -15.39
C VAL A 51 6.66 -11.14 -14.66
N LEU A 52 6.26 -12.28 -14.07
CA LEU A 52 5.00 -12.37 -13.31
C LEU A 52 5.06 -11.53 -12.02
N GLN A 53 6.19 -11.58 -11.31
CA GLN A 53 6.41 -10.76 -10.13
C GLN A 53 6.37 -9.27 -10.48
N ASP A 54 7.14 -8.84 -11.47
CA ASP A 54 7.16 -7.44 -11.93
C ASP A 54 5.76 -6.99 -12.38
N PHE A 55 4.99 -7.84 -13.06
CA PHE A 55 3.61 -7.53 -13.42
C PHE A 55 2.73 -7.29 -12.18
N MET A 56 2.81 -8.17 -11.17
CA MET A 56 2.02 -8.05 -9.95
C MET A 56 2.43 -6.83 -9.12
N GLU A 57 3.73 -6.58 -8.97
CA GLU A 57 4.28 -5.44 -8.23
C GLU A 57 3.88 -4.12 -8.91
N ASN A 58 4.12 -3.98 -10.21
CA ASN A 58 3.78 -2.76 -10.95
C ASN A 58 2.27 -2.50 -11.00
N LEU A 59 1.45 -3.55 -11.16
CA LEU A 59 -0.01 -3.40 -11.13
C LEU A 59 -0.52 -3.07 -9.71
N GLY A 60 0.06 -3.67 -8.68
CA GLY A 60 -0.24 -3.40 -7.27
C GLY A 60 0.28 -2.05 -6.77
N CYS A 61 0.97 -1.30 -7.62
CA CYS A 61 1.70 -0.09 -7.27
C CYS A 61 2.78 -0.34 -6.20
N GLU A 62 3.25 -1.57 -5.97
CA GLU A 62 4.28 -1.83 -4.97
C GLU A 62 5.67 -1.62 -5.61
N GLY A 63 6.39 -0.55 -5.23
CA GLY A 63 7.75 -0.30 -5.72
C GLY A 63 8.25 1.14 -5.55
N ALA A 64 9.56 1.29 -5.32
CA ALA A 64 10.23 2.58 -5.21
C ALA A 64 10.28 3.32 -6.56
N ASP A 65 10.18 4.64 -6.50
CA ASP A 65 10.07 5.53 -7.67
C ASP A 65 11.24 5.34 -8.65
N CYS A 66 10.92 4.93 -9.87
CA CYS A 66 11.77 5.12 -11.03
C CYS A 66 10.93 5.80 -12.11
N GLU A 67 11.51 6.70 -12.89
CA GLU A 67 10.79 7.48 -13.94
C GLU A 67 10.05 6.57 -14.95
N GLN A 68 10.48 5.32 -15.09
CA GLN A 68 9.84 4.32 -15.94
C GLN A 68 8.59 3.67 -15.30
N ARG A 69 8.43 3.72 -13.98
CA ARG A 69 7.30 3.10 -13.26
C ARG A 69 5.97 3.69 -13.72
N ASP A 70 5.87 5.01 -13.80
CA ASP A 70 4.62 5.69 -14.13
C ASP A 70 4.12 5.33 -15.55
N MET A 71 5.05 5.22 -16.50
CA MET A 71 4.74 4.78 -17.87
C MET A 71 4.26 3.32 -17.90
N VAL A 72 4.98 2.42 -17.23
CA VAL A 72 4.62 1.00 -17.17
C VAL A 72 3.27 0.80 -16.49
N GLN A 73 3.05 1.49 -15.37
CA GLN A 73 1.81 1.44 -14.61
C GLN A 73 0.62 1.94 -15.45
N ALA A 74 0.77 3.03 -16.20
CA ALA A 74 -0.28 3.51 -17.10
C ALA A 74 -0.67 2.45 -18.14
N CYS A 75 0.31 1.79 -18.77
CA CYS A 75 0.08 0.70 -19.72
C CYS A 75 -0.64 -0.50 -19.07
N LEU A 76 -0.28 -0.85 -17.83
CA LEU A 76 -0.91 -1.94 -17.10
C LEU A 76 -2.35 -1.63 -16.69
N ILE A 77 -2.65 -0.38 -16.30
CA ILE A 77 -4.02 0.08 -16.02
C ILE A 77 -4.87 0.00 -17.29
N ASP A 78 -4.32 0.42 -18.43
CA ASP A 78 -5.01 0.33 -19.72
C ASP A 78 -5.29 -1.12 -20.12
N TYR A 79 -4.31 -2.01 -19.94
CA TYR A 79 -4.48 -3.46 -20.11
C TYR A 79 -5.59 -4.02 -19.21
N PHE A 80 -5.60 -3.64 -17.92
CA PHE A 80 -6.59 -4.08 -16.94
C PHE A 80 -8.03 -3.67 -17.35
N ILE A 81 -8.18 -2.42 -17.81
CA ILE A 81 -9.45 -1.88 -18.31
C ILE A 81 -9.88 -2.59 -19.61
N ALA A 82 -8.94 -2.78 -20.55
CA ALA A 82 -9.21 -3.42 -21.84
C ALA A 82 -9.67 -4.88 -21.68
N HIS A 83 -9.11 -5.61 -20.70
CA HIS A 83 -9.56 -6.95 -20.33
C HIS A 83 -10.96 -6.99 -19.70
N GLY A 84 -11.51 -5.83 -19.29
CA GLY A 84 -12.82 -5.73 -18.68
C GLY A 84 -12.88 -6.19 -17.23
N TYR A 85 -11.73 -6.29 -16.54
CA TYR A 85 -11.69 -6.63 -15.12
C TYR A 85 -12.45 -5.58 -14.31
N GLY A 86 -13.34 -6.05 -13.42
CA GLY A 86 -14.13 -5.17 -12.55
C GLY A 86 -15.21 -4.33 -13.26
N ARG A 87 -15.46 -4.53 -14.57
CA ARG A 87 -16.45 -3.76 -15.36
C ARG A 87 -17.88 -3.84 -14.82
N GLN A 88 -18.21 -4.93 -14.12
CA GLN A 88 -19.50 -5.10 -13.44
C GLN A 88 -19.69 -4.18 -12.22
N HIS A 89 -18.62 -3.53 -11.76
CA HIS A 89 -18.59 -2.74 -10.53
C HIS A 89 -18.11 -1.30 -10.76
N TYR A 90 -17.15 -1.09 -11.67
CA TYR A 90 -16.51 0.20 -11.88
C TYR A 90 -16.54 0.60 -13.36
N THR A 91 -16.71 1.90 -13.62
CA THR A 91 -16.40 2.47 -14.93
C THR A 91 -14.87 2.55 -15.12
N PRO A 92 -14.36 2.61 -16.37
CA PRO A 92 -12.94 2.81 -16.63
C PRO A 92 -12.32 3.98 -15.84
N GLU A 93 -13.03 5.10 -15.75
CA GLU A 93 -12.59 6.30 -15.03
C GLU A 93 -12.53 6.07 -13.52
N GLN A 94 -13.44 5.25 -12.98
CA GLN A 94 -13.42 4.87 -11.57
C GLN A 94 -12.24 3.92 -11.28
N ILE A 95 -11.94 2.97 -12.18
CA ILE A 95 -10.77 2.08 -12.06
C ILE A 95 -9.49 2.92 -12.00
N ARG A 96 -9.32 3.89 -12.89
CA ARG A 96 -8.16 4.80 -12.84
C ARG A 96 -8.04 5.55 -11.51
N LYS A 97 -9.17 5.97 -10.92
CA LYS A 97 -9.18 6.62 -9.60
C LYS A 97 -8.84 5.67 -8.47
N VAL A 98 -9.24 4.40 -8.56
CA VAL A 98 -8.84 3.34 -7.62
C VAL A 98 -7.32 3.21 -7.63
N PHE A 99 -6.71 2.98 -8.80
CA PHE A 99 -5.25 2.87 -8.93
C PHE A 99 -4.52 4.13 -8.46
N LYS A 100 -4.96 5.32 -8.85
CA LYS A 100 -4.35 6.58 -8.38
C LYS A 100 -4.40 6.73 -6.85
N GLY A 101 -5.48 6.25 -6.22
CA GLY A 101 -5.58 6.28 -4.76
C GLY A 101 -4.64 5.28 -4.07
N MET A 102 -4.29 4.19 -4.74
CA MET A 102 -3.33 3.20 -4.25
C MET A 102 -1.90 3.70 -4.43
N ASP A 103 -1.60 4.28 -5.59
CA ASP A 103 -0.30 4.88 -5.91
C ASP A 103 0.10 6.02 -4.93
N ALA A 104 -0.88 6.84 -4.53
CA ALA A 104 -0.66 7.93 -3.57
C ALA A 104 -0.17 7.45 -2.19
N ILE A 105 -0.36 6.18 -1.84
CA ILE A 105 0.13 5.59 -0.59
C ILE A 105 1.65 5.49 -0.63
N ASN A 106 2.21 5.10 -1.77
CA ASN A 106 3.66 4.94 -1.94
C ASN A 106 4.37 6.28 -1.98
N GLY A 107 3.75 7.31 -2.56
CA GLY A 107 4.31 8.67 -2.56
C GLY A 107 4.41 9.32 -1.16
N LEU A 108 3.90 8.66 -0.12
CA LEU A 108 4.03 9.10 1.29
C LEU A 108 5.11 8.32 2.05
N PHE A 109 5.94 7.53 1.36
CA PHE A 109 7.01 6.76 1.99
C PHE A 109 8.13 7.68 2.51
N PRO A 110 8.54 7.56 3.78
CA PRO A 110 9.62 8.37 4.34
C PRO A 110 10.99 7.79 3.96
N GLU A 111 11.90 8.62 3.45
CA GLU A 111 13.17 8.17 2.87
C GLU A 111 14.28 7.86 3.89
N GLU A 112 14.35 8.57 5.04
CA GLU A 112 15.58 8.56 5.87
C GLU A 112 15.38 8.43 7.39
N ASP A 113 14.16 8.23 7.90
CA ASP A 113 13.89 8.11 9.34
C ASP A 113 13.23 6.77 9.68
N GLU A 114 13.96 5.87 10.36
CA GLU A 114 13.49 4.54 10.78
C GLU A 114 12.20 4.61 11.63
N ALA A 115 12.05 5.61 12.49
CA ALA A 115 10.85 5.79 13.29
C ALA A 115 9.66 6.22 12.42
N MET A 116 9.90 7.09 11.42
CA MET A 116 8.89 7.42 10.42
C MET A 116 8.56 6.24 9.51
N ILE A 117 9.54 5.42 9.12
CA ILE A 117 9.30 4.19 8.33
C ILE A 117 8.39 3.25 9.12
N HIS A 118 8.68 3.02 10.40
CA HIS A 118 7.84 2.19 11.25
C HIS A 118 6.40 2.75 11.37
N ASN A 119 6.28 4.05 11.63
CA ASN A 119 4.98 4.73 11.70
C ASN A 119 4.22 4.69 10.37
N HIS A 120 4.93 4.84 9.25
CA HIS A 120 4.37 4.73 7.91
C HIS A 120 3.85 3.32 7.64
N VAL A 121 4.58 2.27 8.02
CA VAL A 121 4.10 0.88 7.88
C VAL A 121 2.80 0.66 8.66
N LEU A 122 2.75 1.10 9.93
CA LEU A 122 1.54 0.99 10.75
C LEU A 122 0.37 1.78 10.16
N TRP A 123 0.62 3.00 9.69
CA TRP A 123 -0.38 3.83 9.03
C TRP A 123 -0.87 3.21 7.72
N ARG A 124 0.04 2.70 6.90
CA ARG A 124 -0.25 2.10 5.59
C ARG A 124 -1.19 0.93 5.74
N ASP A 125 -0.97 0.05 6.73
CA ASP A 125 -1.83 -1.10 6.97
C ASP A 125 -3.26 -0.67 7.35
N GLN A 126 -3.41 0.36 8.19
CA GLN A 126 -4.73 0.94 8.52
C GLN A 126 -5.36 1.63 7.30
N TYR A 127 -4.55 2.32 6.50
CA TYR A 127 -5.03 3.03 5.32
C TYR A 127 -5.50 2.05 4.24
N HIS A 128 -4.82 0.93 4.02
CA HIS A 128 -5.26 -0.13 3.10
C HIS A 128 -6.67 -0.62 3.45
N GLN A 129 -6.96 -0.81 4.74
CA GLN A 129 -8.28 -1.21 5.21
C GLN A 129 -9.33 -0.12 4.94
N TYR A 130 -9.02 1.13 5.29
CA TYR A 130 -9.90 2.27 5.00
C TYR A 130 -10.17 2.43 3.49
N TRP A 131 -9.12 2.39 2.69
CA TRP A 131 -9.18 2.53 1.23
C TRP A 131 -10.02 1.42 0.61
N PHE A 132 -9.83 0.16 1.03
CA PHE A 132 -10.62 -0.98 0.56
C PHE A 132 -12.09 -0.78 0.92
N ASN A 133 -12.40 -0.50 2.18
CA ASN A 133 -13.78 -0.28 2.64
C ASN A 133 -14.45 0.87 1.88
N ARG A 134 -13.72 1.97 1.64
CA ARG A 134 -14.24 3.12 0.87
C ARG A 134 -14.68 2.70 -0.53
N TRP A 135 -13.87 1.96 -1.26
CA TRP A 135 -14.18 1.57 -2.63
C TRP A 135 -15.19 0.41 -2.71
N PHE A 136 -15.06 -0.56 -1.81
CA PHE A 136 -15.94 -1.72 -1.72
C PHE A 136 -17.36 -1.37 -1.28
N LEU A 137 -17.53 -0.53 -0.25
CA LEU A 137 -18.84 -0.16 0.30
C LEU A 137 -19.55 0.90 -0.55
N LYS A 138 -18.81 1.85 -1.15
CA LYS A 138 -19.38 2.90 -2.02
C LYS A 138 -20.20 2.34 -3.18
N LEU A 139 -19.89 1.13 -3.64
CA LEU A 139 -20.62 0.46 -4.72
C LEU A 139 -21.74 -0.46 -4.24
N ARG A 140 -21.73 -0.89 -2.97
CA ARG A 140 -22.70 -1.84 -2.43
C ARG A 140 -23.86 -1.17 -1.71
N GLY A 141 -23.97 0.16 -1.78
CA GLY A 141 -25.11 0.93 -1.30
C GLY A 141 -25.27 0.96 0.23
N THR A 142 -24.30 0.46 0.99
CA THR A 142 -24.33 0.54 2.45
C THR A 142 -23.95 1.94 2.88
N ALA A 143 -24.91 2.67 3.46
CA ALA A 143 -24.74 4.04 3.94
C ALA A 143 -23.54 4.14 4.90
N HIS A 144 -22.59 5.00 4.54
CA HIS A 144 -21.37 5.24 5.29
C HIS A 144 -21.70 5.98 6.60
N LYS A 145 -21.57 5.32 7.76
CA LYS A 145 -21.20 6.05 8.98
C LYS A 145 -19.75 6.49 8.77
N SER A 146 -19.49 7.79 8.82
CA SER A 146 -18.19 8.40 8.59
C SER A 146 -17.09 7.76 9.45
N VAL A 147 -16.37 6.78 8.91
CA VAL A 147 -15.07 6.38 9.45
C VAL A 147 -14.09 7.43 8.97
N SER A 148 -13.68 8.32 9.86
CA SER A 148 -12.68 9.34 9.57
C SER A 148 -11.40 8.67 9.08
N PRO A 149 -10.72 9.23 8.05
CA PRO A 149 -9.40 8.74 7.68
C PRO A 149 -8.46 8.83 8.90
N PRO A 150 -7.56 7.85 9.11
CA PRO A 150 -6.69 7.77 10.28
C PRO A 150 -5.77 8.98 10.46
N PHE A 151 -5.61 9.81 9.42
CA PHE A 151 -4.83 11.04 9.45
C PHE A 151 -5.36 12.10 10.42
N LEU A 152 -6.67 12.16 10.66
CA LEU A 152 -7.27 13.18 11.56
C LEU A 152 -7.03 12.90 13.05
N SER A 153 -6.61 11.69 13.42
CA SER A 153 -6.25 11.33 14.80
C SER A 153 -4.80 11.66 15.16
N ILE A 154 -3.89 11.69 14.18
CA ILE A 154 -2.45 11.91 14.43
C ILE A 154 -2.12 13.42 14.47
N VAL A 155 -2.81 14.24 13.69
CA VAL A 155 -2.57 15.71 13.66
C VAL A 155 -3.24 16.45 14.84
N LYS A 156 -4.03 15.77 15.68
CA LYS A 156 -4.66 16.39 16.86
C LYS A 156 -3.77 16.46 18.10
N ALA A 157 -2.61 15.79 18.08
CA ALA A 157 -1.56 16.03 19.06
C ALA A 157 -0.76 17.24 18.60
N GLY A 158 -1.21 18.44 18.98
CA GLY A 158 -0.36 19.63 18.92
C GLY A 158 0.94 19.38 19.70
N PRO A 159 2.03 20.11 19.39
CA PRO A 159 3.28 19.96 20.14
C PRO A 159 3.01 20.11 21.65
N PRO A 160 3.66 19.31 22.51
CA PRO A 160 3.46 19.41 23.94
C PRO A 160 3.77 20.85 24.38
N ALA A 161 2.83 21.41 25.16
CA ALA A 161 2.98 22.74 25.74
C ALA A 161 4.30 22.81 26.52
N ASP A 162 5.09 23.85 26.24
CA ASP A 162 6.26 24.22 27.04
C ASP A 162 5.86 24.32 28.52
N PRO A 163 6.54 23.61 29.44
CA PRO A 163 6.39 23.92 30.85
C PRO A 163 7.03 25.28 31.10
N ALA A 164 6.16 26.23 31.44
CA ALA A 164 6.48 27.59 31.82
C ALA A 164 7.69 27.69 32.77
N GLY A 165 8.54 28.68 32.50
CA GLY A 165 8.93 29.64 33.53
C GLY A 165 10.29 29.42 34.18
N THR A 166 11.33 30.05 33.62
CA THR A 166 12.23 30.89 34.42
C THR A 166 12.64 32.08 33.53
N ALA A 167 12.33 33.28 34.01
CA ALA A 167 12.45 34.55 33.30
C ALA A 167 13.92 34.94 33.02
N PRO A 168 14.18 35.78 31.99
CA PRO A 168 15.48 36.43 31.82
C PRO A 168 15.58 37.64 32.76
N ASP A 169 16.56 37.62 33.66
CA ASP A 169 16.96 38.77 34.46
C ASP A 169 17.95 39.63 33.66
N GLU A 170 17.58 40.89 33.48
CA GLU A 170 18.41 42.09 33.32
C GLU A 170 19.62 42.07 32.37
N MET A 171 19.46 42.73 31.20
CA MET A 171 20.58 43.41 30.52
C MET A 171 20.71 44.84 31.05
N PRO A 172 21.90 45.32 31.46
CA PRO A 172 22.13 46.74 31.66
C PRO A 172 22.51 47.46 30.35
N THR A 173 21.66 48.42 30.01
CA THR A 173 21.93 49.79 29.52
C THR A 173 23.08 50.05 28.54
N ALA A 174 22.68 50.61 27.40
CA ALA A 174 23.53 51.39 26.49
C ALA A 174 24.15 52.61 27.19
N THR A 175 25.41 52.92 26.85
CA THR A 175 25.99 54.26 26.97
C THR A 175 26.93 54.51 25.79
N THR A 176 26.55 55.51 25.01
CA THR A 176 27.32 56.39 24.14
C THR A 176 28.79 56.59 24.56
N ILE A 177 29.73 56.43 23.63
CA ILE A 177 30.64 57.49 23.09
C ILE A 177 30.95 57.14 21.64
#